data_AF-A0A151SAH0-F1
#
_entry.id   AF-A0A151SAH0-F1
#
_cell.length_a   1.000
_cell.length_b   1.000
_cell.length_c   1.000
_cell.angle_alpha   90.00
_cell.angle_beta   90.00
_cell.angle_gamma   90.00
#
_symmetry.space_group_name_H-M   'P 1'
#
loop_
_entity.id
_entity.type
_entity.pdbx_description
1 polymer ?
#
loop_
_entity_poly.entity_id
_entity_poly.type
_entity_poly.pdbx_seq_one_letter_code
_entity_poly.pdbx_strand_id
1 'polypeptide(L)'
;TIVQIKTYEEEKLKNDKPNTCLHAGLVDHIFTKIMDMETPKRVGQDLRSRVKSVRLFTLKREFELMKMKNNAFVKNYFDRLMDVMNQI
;
A
#
# COMPACT_ATOMS: atom_id res chain seq x y z
N THR A 1 -4.49 26.60 -38.06
CA THR A 1 -4.52 27.01 -36.64
C THR A 1 -5.75 26.49 -35.90
N ILE A 2 -7.00 26.79 -36.31
CA ILE A 2 -8.22 26.31 -35.61
C ILE A 2 -8.38 24.78 -35.63
N VAL A 3 -8.04 24.15 -36.75
CA VAL A 3 -8.11 22.68 -36.91
C VAL A 3 -7.18 21.95 -35.95
N GLN A 4 -5.98 22.50 -35.69
CA GLN A 4 -4.99 21.94 -34.77
C GLN A 4 -5.43 22.07 -33.30
N ILE A 5 -6.14 23.14 -32.95
CA ILE A 5 -6.69 23.35 -31.60
C ILE A 5 -7.81 22.33 -31.33
N LYS A 6 -8.71 22.13 -32.31
CA LYS A 6 -9.78 21.12 -32.19
C LYS A 6 -9.23 19.70 -32.04
N THR A 7 -8.24 19.31 -32.84
CA THR A 7 -7.63 17.98 -32.72
C THR A 7 -6.88 17.80 -31.39
N TYR A 8 -6.24 18.85 -30.87
CA TYR A 8 -5.62 18.81 -29.54
C TYR A 8 -6.65 18.66 -28.41
N GLU A 9 -7.78 19.36 -28.48
CA GLU A 9 -8.85 19.21 -27.50
C GLU A 9 -9.53 17.84 -27.56
N GLU A 10 -9.74 17.28 -28.76
CA GLU A 10 -10.28 15.92 -28.93
C GLU A 10 -9.34 14.83 -28.42
N GLU A 11 -8.02 14.97 -28.65
CA GLU A 11 -6.98 14.10 -28.09
C GLU A 11 -6.95 14.17 -26.56
N LYS A 12 -7.05 15.38 -25.99
CA LYS A 12 -7.14 15.59 -24.54
C LYS A 12 -8.39 14.92 -23.96
N LEU A 13 -9.54 15.06 -24.63
CA LEU A 13 -10.80 14.44 -24.20
C LEU A 13 -10.75 12.90 -24.25
N LYS A 14 -10.02 12.31 -25.22
CA LYS A 14 -9.77 10.87 -25.27
C LYS A 14 -8.90 10.39 -24.10
N ASN A 15 -7.89 11.17 -23.72
CA ASN A 15 -7.01 10.88 -22.60
C ASN A 15 -7.67 11.06 -21.22
N ASP A 16 -8.83 11.71 -21.15
CA ASP A 16 -9.62 11.87 -19.91
C ASP A 16 -10.58 10.71 -19.64
N LYS A 17 -10.94 9.90 -20.65
CA LYS A 17 -11.81 8.72 -20.45
C LYS A 17 -11.27 7.74 -19.39
N PRO A 18 -9.97 7.40 -19.37
CA PRO A 18 -9.39 6.59 -18.31
C PRO A 18 -9.51 7.24 -16.92
N ASN A 19 -9.34 8.55 -16.82
CA ASN A 19 -9.45 9.28 -15.55
C ASN A 19 -10.88 9.25 -15.01
N THR A 20 -11.87 9.48 -15.88
CA THR A 20 -13.28 9.40 -15.50
C THR A 20 -13.68 7.99 -15.05
N CYS A 21 -13.19 6.96 -15.74
CA CYS A 21 -13.41 5.57 -15.34
C CYS A 21 -12.76 5.25 -13.98
N LEU A 22 -11.56 5.76 -13.72
CA LEU A 22 -10.87 5.60 -12.44
C LEU A 22 -11.60 6.34 -11.32
N HIS A 23 -12.06 7.57 -11.57
CA HIS A 23 -12.81 8.35 -10.60
C HIS A 23 -14.16 7.70 -10.24
N ALA A 24 -14.87 7.13 -11.22
CA ALA A 24 -16.12 6.43 -10.99
C ALA A 24 -15.98 5.13 -10.17
N GLY A 25 -14.80 4.50 -10.19
CA GLY A 25 -14.54 3.23 -9.51
C GLY A 25 -13.83 3.33 -8.16
N LEU A 26 -13.37 4.52 -7.77
CA LEU A 26 -12.53 4.72 -6.58
C LEU A 26 -13.12 5.79 -5.67
N VAL A 27 -12.92 5.61 -4.36
CA VAL A 27 -13.22 6.66 -3.37
C VAL A 27 -12.25 7.82 -3.58
N ASP A 28 -12.74 9.07 -3.47
CA ASP A 28 -11.98 10.30 -3.80
C ASP A 28 -10.56 10.33 -3.21
N HIS A 29 -10.41 10.00 -1.93
CA HIS A 29 -9.11 10.02 -1.28
C HIS A 29 -8.10 9.00 -1.85
N ILE A 30 -8.59 7.89 -2.42
CA ILE A 30 -7.77 6.88 -3.11
C ILE A 30 -7.43 7.38 -4.51
N PHE A 31 -8.42 7.97 -5.21
CA PHE A 31 -8.24 8.55 -6.53
C PHE A 31 -7.19 9.68 -6.52
N THR A 32 -7.31 10.67 -5.63
CA THR A 32 -6.33 11.77 -5.48
C THR A 32 -4.93 11.23 -5.23
N LYS A 33 -4.81 10.20 -4.39
CA LYS A 33 -3.52 9.61 -4.06
C LYS A 33 -2.88 8.83 -5.20
N ILE A 34 -3.69 8.24 -6.09
CA ILE A 34 -3.23 7.60 -7.33
C ILE A 34 -2.84 8.65 -8.36
N MET A 35 -3.60 9.74 -8.48
CA MET A 35 -3.29 10.87 -9.37
C MET A 35 -1.98 11.57 -8.97
N ASP A 36 -1.69 11.69 -7.68
CA ASP A 36 -0.42 12.22 -7.16
C ASP A 36 0.78 11.29 -7.44
N MET A 37 0.54 10.03 -7.82
CA MET A 37 1.58 9.05 -8.15
C MET A 37 1.79 9.01 -9.67
N GLU A 38 2.83 9.70 -10.14
CA GLU A 38 3.17 9.85 -11.57
C GLU A 38 3.24 8.55 -12.40
N THR A 39 3.41 7.38 -11.78
CA THR A 39 3.44 6.10 -12.51
C THR A 39 2.71 4.98 -11.77
N PRO A 40 1.94 4.12 -12.49
CA PRO A 40 1.31 2.94 -11.91
C PRO A 40 2.29 1.98 -11.20
N LYS A 41 3.54 1.92 -11.68
CA LYS A 41 4.62 1.13 -11.06
C LYS A 41 4.96 1.64 -9.66
N ARG A 42 4.96 2.96 -9.47
CA ARG A 42 5.18 3.61 -8.17
C ARG A 42 4.02 3.33 -7.21
N VAL A 43 2.78 3.35 -7.70
CA VAL A 43 1.58 2.96 -6.92
C VAL A 43 1.74 1.55 -6.34
N GLY A 44 2.12 0.57 -7.16
CA GLY A 44 2.31 -0.81 -6.70
C GLY A 44 3.46 -0.97 -5.70
N GLN A 45 4.57 -0.25 -5.90
CA GLN A 45 5.72 -0.27 -4.98
C GLN A 45 5.39 0.38 -3.63
N ASP A 46 4.70 1.52 -3.64
CA ASP A 46 4.28 2.25 -2.43
C ASP A 46 3.24 1.46 -1.64
N LEU A 47 2.31 0.78 -2.32
CA LEU A 47 1.38 -0.12 -1.65
C LEU A 47 2.13 -1.28 -0.98
N ARG A 48 3.08 -1.91 -1.68
CA ARG A 48 3.90 -3.00 -1.13
C ARG A 48 4.74 -2.54 0.06
N SER A 49 5.33 -1.34 0.03
CA SER A 49 6.12 -0.80 1.14
C SER A 49 5.24 -0.52 2.36
N ARG A 50 4.03 0.02 2.16
CA ARG A 50 3.04 0.23 3.23
C ARG A 50 2.55 -1.07 3.86
N VAL A 51 2.28 -2.10 3.07
CA VAL A 51 1.89 -3.41 3.61
C VAL A 51 3.03 -4.01 4.44
N LYS A 52 4.27 -3.91 3.95
CA LYS A 52 5.46 -4.36 4.71
C LYS A 52 5.62 -3.58 6.01
N SER A 53 5.46 -2.26 6.00
CA SER A 53 5.61 -1.46 7.22
C SER A 53 4.55 -1.78 8.25
N VAL A 54 3.27 -1.91 7.86
CA VAL A 54 2.19 -2.30 8.77
C VAL A 54 2.46 -3.68 9.37
N ARG A 55 2.87 -4.66 8.55
CA ARG A 55 3.19 -6.01 9.04
C ARG A 55 4.35 -5.99 10.04
N LEU A 56 5.40 -5.23 9.77
CA LEU A 56 6.53 -5.05 10.68
C LEU A 56 6.11 -4.41 12.01
N PHE A 57 5.26 -3.38 11.97
CA PHE A 57 4.72 -2.76 13.19
C PHE A 57 3.90 -3.74 14.02
N THR A 58 3.08 -4.58 13.38
CA THR A 58 2.32 -5.62 14.07
C THR A 58 3.23 -6.63 14.76
N LEU A 59 4.28 -7.11 14.09
CA LEU A 59 5.22 -8.07 14.68
C LEU A 59 6.02 -7.47 15.83
N LYS A 60 6.46 -6.21 15.72
CA LYS A 60 7.11 -5.50 16.84
C LYS A 60 6.19 -5.41 18.06
N ARG A 61 4.92 -5.10 17.85
CA ARG A 61 3.93 -5.05 18.94
C ARG A 61 3.69 -6.44 19.54
N GLU A 62 3.65 -7.49 18.73
CA GLU A 62 3.53 -8.87 19.22
C GLU A 62 4.73 -9.26 20.10
N PHE A 63 5.94 -8.91 19.68
CA PHE A 63 7.15 -9.09 20.46
C PHE A 63 7.11 -8.34 21.79
N GLU A 64 6.73 -7.05 21.79
CA GLU A 64 6.61 -6.23 23.00
C GLU A 64 5.60 -6.79 24.01
N LEU A 65 4.50 -7.37 23.51
CA LEU A 65 3.46 -7.98 24.34
C LEU A 65 3.81 -9.41 24.78
N MET A 66 4.89 -9.99 24.26
CA MET A 66 5.28 -11.36 24.58
C MET A 66 5.75 -11.44 26.04
N LYS A 67 5.05 -12.25 26.84
CA LYS A 67 5.40 -12.52 28.23
C LYS A 67 5.42 -14.02 28.49
N MET A 68 6.41 -14.47 29.25
CA MET A 68 6.48 -15.85 29.71
C MET A 68 5.42 -16.07 30.81
N LYS A 69 4.71 -17.20 30.74
CA LYS A 69 3.80 -17.61 31.81
C LYS A 69 4.61 -18.24 32.95
N ASN A 70 4.18 -18.04 34.19
CA ASN A 70 4.86 -18.55 35.38
C ASN A 70 5.05 -20.09 35.38
N ASN A 71 4.18 -20.82 34.70
CA ASN A 71 4.21 -22.28 34.58
C ASN A 71 4.66 -22.79 33.20
N ALA A 72 5.07 -21.90 32.29
CA ALA A 72 5.57 -22.31 30.98
C ALA A 72 7.05 -22.70 31.08
N PHE A 73 7.48 -23.66 30.25
CA PHE A 73 8.89 -23.97 30.09
C PHE A 73 9.61 -22.84 29.34
N VAL A 74 10.84 -22.53 29.78
CA VAL A 74 11.71 -21.53 29.12
C VAL A 74 11.89 -21.84 27.64
N LYS A 75 12.06 -23.12 27.28
CA LYS A 75 12.18 -23.56 25.88
C LYS A 75 10.98 -23.12 25.02
N ASN A 76 9.75 -23.33 25.51
CA ASN A 76 8.55 -22.99 24.75
C ASN A 76 8.42 -21.47 24.53
N TYR A 77 8.97 -20.66 25.45
CA TYR A 77 9.05 -19.22 25.26
C TYR A 77 10.08 -18.86 24.18
N PHE A 78 11.27 -19.47 24.21
CA PHE A 78 12.30 -19.26 23.19
C PHE A 78 11.85 -19.70 21.80
N ASP A 79 11.17 -20.84 21.67
CA ASP A 79 10.66 -21.31 20.37
C ASP A 79 9.71 -20.24 19.77
N ARG A 80 8.76 -19.72 20.56
CA ARG A 80 7.83 -18.65 20.13
C ARG A 80 8.53 -17.33 19.82
N LEU A 81 9.57 -16.98 20.59
CA LEU A 81 10.38 -15.80 20.36
C LEU A 81 11.06 -15.87 19.00
N MET A 82 11.65 -17.03 18.67
CA MET A 82 12.31 -17.27 17.39
C MET A 82 11.30 -17.20 16.23
N ASP A 83 10.10 -17.74 16.41
CA ASP A 83 9.05 -17.67 15.38
C ASP A 83 8.68 -16.22 15.01
N VAL A 84 8.62 -15.32 15.98
CA VAL A 84 8.34 -13.88 15.72
C VAL A 84 9.57 -13.18 15.15
N MET A 85 10.76 -13.43 15.68
CA MET A 85 12.00 -12.82 15.17
C MET A 85 12.30 -13.21 13.72
N ASN A 86 11.98 -14.43 13.31
CA ASN A 86 12.18 -14.90 11.93
C ASN A 86 11.21 -14.26 10.93
N GLN A 87 10.12 -13.65 11.41
CA GLN A 87 9.12 -12.98 10.56
C GLN A 87 9.36 -11.47 10.40
N ILE A 88 10.23 -10.90 11.24
CA ILE A 88 10.64 -9.48 11.24
C ILE A 88 11.71 -9.26 10.16
#